data_AF-A0A811K151-F1
#
_entry.id   AF-A0A811K151-F1
#
_cell.length_a   1.000
_cell.length_b   1.000
_cell.length_c   1.000
_cell.angle_alpha   90.00
_cell.angle_beta   90.00
_cell.angle_gamma   90.00
#
_symmetry.space_group_name_H-M   'P 1'
#
loop_
_entity.id
_entity.type
_entity.pdbx_description
1 polymer ?
#
loop_
_entity_poly.entity_id
_entity_poly.type
_entity_poly.pdbx_seq_one_letter_code
_entity_poly.pdbx_strand_id
1 'polypeptide(L)'
;MNRPRGGNPAHFNNPRGSGRNRGGPGYRGHRPHPYQQPSNRPPAHQSKPKPLPTTSQPRLTNAPTGRLPPAPPNAARTNALEILIIKKQQFRATLKTCLEAAKLMSKQKSDLNYQKNYMALQSKLDELIFAQNNKPLGIQQELELIKLVTEFYKEETPATLRYDCFYTIFLAREANPRLHERRIKTLIRLASISLQLGIYSIFDDLATFWLKSSNDQSIQLLIDRLIDDFLKPPPVYGIFTVLQPLRERALEFSCFFMTYGINDNVYGPQIINIIGLWLTEDLVDVLEFFNEHQELAKRFGEQALPLLIRWDVEHDKANEEIDRFHCAITGIIVQWDHKPPTITLNSLLDLIKTADQLNEHQKSRFMDNVSNAINTGMFPTQKFLDTFTNCDSPRILREKTFSRIFEKAFEEKYG
;
A
#
# COMPACT_ATOMS: atom_id res chain seq x y z
N MET A 1 -49.51 -2.14 33.55
CA MET A 1 -49.41 -2.88 32.27
C MET A 1 -48.01 -3.47 32.17
N ASN A 2 -47.94 -4.80 32.18
CA ASN A 2 -46.73 -5.61 32.20
C ASN A 2 -46.13 -5.78 30.79
N ARG A 3 -44.80 -5.68 30.67
CA ARG A 3 -44.00 -6.54 29.77
C ARG A 3 -42.62 -6.81 30.41
N PRO A 4 -42.02 -7.98 30.15
CA PRO A 4 -41.20 -8.68 31.13
C PRO A 4 -39.69 -8.56 30.90
N ARG A 5 -38.95 -8.70 32.02
CA ARG A 5 -37.51 -8.95 32.08
C ARG A 5 -37.24 -10.46 31.94
N GLY A 6 -36.13 -10.81 31.30
CA GLY A 6 -35.51 -12.13 31.43
C GLY A 6 -34.36 -12.36 30.46
N GLY A 7 -33.16 -12.65 30.99
CA GLY A 7 -32.05 -13.24 30.22
C GLY A 7 -30.64 -12.88 30.71
N ASN A 8 -30.17 -13.56 31.77
CA ASN A 8 -28.77 -13.58 32.23
C ASN A 8 -27.80 -14.17 31.18
N PRO A 9 -26.53 -13.72 31.15
CA PRO A 9 -25.41 -14.57 30.76
C PRO A 9 -24.60 -15.06 31.98
N ALA A 10 -24.24 -16.34 31.94
CA ALA A 10 -23.54 -17.07 32.97
C ALA A 10 -22.05 -16.70 33.09
N HIS A 11 -21.58 -16.72 34.33
CA HIS A 11 -20.18 -16.69 34.74
C HIS A 11 -19.36 -17.85 34.16
N PHE A 12 -18.13 -17.57 33.72
CA PHE A 12 -17.05 -18.56 33.70
C PHE A 12 -15.82 -18.01 34.42
N ASN A 13 -15.37 -18.81 35.40
CA ASN A 13 -14.26 -18.57 36.30
C ASN A 13 -12.91 -18.74 35.60
N ASN A 14 -11.98 -17.84 35.92
CA ASN A 14 -10.55 -17.99 35.69
C ASN A 14 -9.90 -18.56 36.97
N PRO A 15 -9.15 -19.68 36.93
CA PRO A 15 -8.23 -20.01 38.01
C PRO A 15 -6.81 -19.53 37.67
N ARG A 16 -6.28 -18.67 38.54
CA ARG A 16 -4.86 -18.37 38.67
C ARG A 16 -4.10 -19.63 39.12
N GLY A 17 -2.98 -19.91 38.48
CA GLY A 17 -1.97 -20.88 38.90
C GLY A 17 -0.57 -20.33 38.71
N SER A 18 0.10 -20.03 39.83
CA SER A 18 1.49 -19.60 39.98
C SER A 18 2.50 -20.73 39.74
N GLY A 19 3.69 -20.46 39.18
CA GLY A 19 4.83 -21.39 39.32
C GLY A 19 6.09 -21.17 38.47
N ARG A 20 7.01 -20.33 38.98
CA ARG A 20 8.50 -20.42 38.99
C ARG A 20 9.31 -20.92 37.76
N ASN A 21 10.18 -20.01 37.30
CA ASN A 21 11.64 -20.13 37.08
C ASN A 21 12.28 -21.48 36.71
N ARG A 22 13.00 -21.52 35.56
CA ARG A 22 14.48 -21.65 35.48
C ARG A 22 14.97 -21.80 34.03
N GLY A 23 16.07 -21.10 33.70
CA GLY A 23 17.10 -21.58 32.76
C GLY A 23 17.15 -20.93 31.38
N GLY A 24 18.09 -19.99 31.18
CA GLY A 24 18.66 -19.69 29.85
C GLY A 24 19.51 -20.87 29.32
N PRO A 25 20.08 -20.81 28.10
CA PRO A 25 21.05 -19.76 27.76
C PRO A 25 20.96 -19.19 26.32
N GLY A 26 21.75 -18.13 26.14
CA GLY A 26 21.80 -17.21 25.00
C GLY A 26 22.01 -17.81 23.61
N TYR A 27 21.47 -17.09 22.62
CA TYR A 27 21.90 -17.15 21.24
C TYR A 27 22.48 -15.81 20.79
N ARG A 28 23.63 -15.94 20.16
CA ARG A 28 24.55 -14.90 19.70
C ARG A 28 23.88 -13.95 18.70
N GLY A 29 24.16 -12.67 18.88
CA GLY A 29 23.91 -11.64 17.87
C GLY A 29 24.75 -11.90 16.61
N HIS A 30 24.06 -11.98 15.47
CA HIS A 30 24.67 -11.75 14.17
C HIS A 30 24.54 -10.25 13.85
N ARG A 31 25.68 -9.56 13.86
CA ARG A 31 25.81 -8.26 13.19
C ARG A 31 25.71 -8.46 11.67
N PRO A 32 25.06 -7.56 10.92
CA PRO A 32 25.14 -7.56 9.46
C PRO A 32 26.52 -7.08 8.98
N HIS A 33 27.04 -7.77 7.96
CA HIS A 33 28.24 -7.40 7.21
C HIS A 33 27.96 -6.14 6.35
N PRO A 34 28.91 -5.20 6.21
CA PRO A 34 28.76 -4.02 5.37
C PRO A 34 28.92 -4.38 3.89
N TYR A 35 27.94 -4.02 3.06
CA TYR A 35 28.10 -4.05 1.61
C TYR A 35 28.95 -2.86 1.14
N GLN A 36 29.80 -3.20 0.18
CA GLN A 36 30.85 -2.42 -0.45
C GLN A 36 30.32 -1.18 -1.18
N GLN A 37 31.15 -0.13 -1.18
CA GLN A 37 30.97 1.08 -1.98
C GLN A 37 31.07 0.79 -3.49
N PRO A 38 30.27 1.45 -4.34
CA PRO A 38 30.43 1.35 -5.79
C PRO A 38 31.65 2.14 -6.29
N SER A 39 32.41 1.47 -7.15
CA SER A 39 33.61 1.96 -7.84
C SER A 39 33.30 3.09 -8.84
N ASN A 40 33.93 4.25 -8.63
CA ASN A 40 34.02 5.34 -9.59
C ASN A 40 34.82 4.93 -10.84
N ARG A 41 34.16 4.88 -12.00
CA ARG A 41 34.86 4.91 -13.30
C ARG A 41 34.18 5.91 -14.24
N PRO A 42 34.89 6.94 -14.74
CA PRO A 42 34.33 7.94 -15.64
C PRO A 42 34.23 7.42 -17.09
N PRO A 43 33.35 8.01 -17.92
CA PRO A 43 33.12 7.58 -19.29
C PRO A 43 34.20 8.11 -20.26
N ALA A 44 34.62 7.25 -21.20
CA ALA A 44 35.56 7.59 -22.25
C ALA A 44 34.88 8.34 -23.41
N HIS A 45 35.55 9.37 -23.90
CA HIS A 45 35.17 10.21 -25.03
C HIS A 45 35.25 9.50 -26.39
N GLN A 46 34.22 9.76 -27.20
CA GLN A 46 34.19 10.05 -28.64
C GLN A 46 35.43 9.73 -29.50
N SER A 47 35.21 8.95 -30.56
CA SER A 47 35.96 9.09 -31.81
C SER A 47 35.08 8.87 -33.05
N LYS A 48 35.24 9.80 -34.01
CA LYS A 48 34.52 10.05 -35.26
C LYS A 48 34.51 8.90 -36.29
N PRO A 49 33.60 8.95 -37.29
CA PRO A 49 33.47 7.95 -38.36
C PRO A 49 34.39 8.25 -39.56
N LYS A 50 34.79 7.23 -40.31
CA LYS A 50 35.37 7.34 -41.66
C LYS A 50 35.07 6.07 -42.49
N PRO A 51 35.14 6.11 -43.84
CA PRO A 51 34.06 5.68 -44.72
C PRO A 51 34.35 4.40 -45.50
N LEU A 52 33.30 3.89 -46.17
CA LEU A 52 33.30 2.78 -47.14
C LEU A 52 34.30 2.96 -48.29
N PRO A 53 34.71 1.84 -48.88
CA PRO A 53 34.74 1.72 -50.33
C PRO A 53 34.02 0.47 -50.86
N THR A 54 33.28 0.68 -51.95
CA THR A 54 32.90 -0.27 -53.02
C THR A 54 34.17 -0.90 -53.62
N THR A 55 34.25 -2.12 -54.17
CA THR A 55 33.44 -2.77 -55.21
C THR A 55 34.04 -4.18 -55.44
N SER A 56 33.33 -5.00 -56.23
CA SER A 56 33.78 -6.17 -57.02
C SER A 56 33.42 -7.58 -56.50
N GLN A 57 32.52 -8.24 -57.24
CA GLN A 57 32.38 -9.71 -57.30
C GLN A 57 33.50 -10.29 -58.19
N PRO A 58 33.76 -11.62 -58.11
CA PRO A 58 33.15 -12.51 -59.11
C PRO A 58 32.69 -13.91 -58.62
N ARG A 59 31.58 -14.34 -59.23
CA ARG A 59 31.08 -15.69 -59.62
C ARG A 59 31.59 -17.01 -58.97
N LEU A 60 30.58 -17.76 -58.48
CA LEU A 60 30.20 -19.18 -58.71
C LEU A 60 31.21 -20.34 -58.57
N THR A 61 30.92 -21.24 -57.62
CA THR A 61 30.82 -22.70 -57.87
C THR A 61 29.78 -23.35 -56.95
N ASN A 62 28.91 -24.18 -57.54
CA ASN A 62 27.84 -24.95 -56.90
C ASN A 62 28.37 -26.17 -56.11
N ALA A 63 27.72 -26.51 -54.99
CA ALA A 63 27.57 -27.89 -54.52
C ALA A 63 26.26 -28.01 -53.70
N PRO A 64 25.42 -29.05 -53.92
CA PRO A 64 24.13 -29.18 -53.26
C PRO A 64 24.24 -30.03 -51.99
N THR A 65 23.87 -29.48 -50.84
CA THR A 65 23.53 -30.26 -49.65
C THR A 65 22.09 -29.96 -49.24
N GLY A 66 21.28 -31.01 -49.22
CA GLY A 66 19.83 -30.96 -49.07
C GLY A 66 19.36 -30.12 -47.89
N ARG A 67 18.60 -29.07 -48.20
CA ARG A 67 17.72 -28.42 -47.23
C ARG A 67 16.39 -29.16 -47.24
N LEU A 68 16.03 -29.71 -46.09
CA LEU A 68 14.62 -29.96 -45.75
C LEU A 68 13.84 -28.65 -45.94
N PRO A 69 12.60 -28.70 -46.48
CA PRO A 69 11.81 -27.50 -46.65
C PRO A 69 11.58 -26.86 -45.27
N PRO A 70 11.64 -25.51 -45.15
CA PRO A 70 11.27 -24.84 -43.92
C PRO A 70 9.80 -25.17 -43.63
N ALA A 71 9.52 -25.67 -42.43
CA ALA A 71 8.16 -25.90 -41.98
C ALA A 71 7.34 -24.62 -42.18
N PRO A 72 6.10 -24.71 -42.71
CA PRO A 72 5.30 -23.52 -42.98
C PRO A 72 5.07 -22.76 -41.67
N PRO A 73 5.17 -21.42 -41.66
CA PRO A 73 5.07 -20.57 -40.46
C PRO A 73 3.70 -20.68 -39.76
N ASN A 74 2.72 -21.32 -40.40
CA ASN A 74 1.40 -21.56 -39.84
C ASN A 74 1.38 -22.70 -38.81
N ALA A 75 2.14 -23.77 -38.97
CA ALA A 75 2.08 -24.94 -38.07
C ALA A 75 2.56 -24.62 -36.64
N ALA A 76 3.54 -23.72 -36.49
CA ALA A 76 4.02 -23.27 -35.18
C ALA A 76 3.03 -22.29 -34.50
N ARG A 77 2.27 -21.52 -35.29
CA ARG A 77 1.24 -20.60 -34.78
C ARG A 77 -0.02 -21.33 -34.30
N THR A 78 -0.49 -22.35 -35.03
CA THR A 78 -1.66 -23.15 -34.61
C THR A 78 -1.38 -23.86 -33.28
N ASN A 79 -0.18 -24.43 -33.14
CA ASN A 79 0.23 -25.16 -31.94
C ASN A 79 0.32 -24.25 -30.71
N ALA A 80 0.82 -23.02 -30.86
CA ALA A 80 0.88 -22.05 -29.76
C ALA A 80 -0.52 -21.60 -29.27
N LEU A 81 -1.46 -21.45 -30.20
CA LEU A 81 -2.84 -21.02 -29.89
C LEU A 81 -3.64 -22.13 -29.21
N GLU A 82 -3.48 -23.38 -29.66
CA GLU A 82 -4.06 -24.56 -29.02
C GLU A 82 -3.49 -24.77 -27.61
N ILE A 83 -2.17 -24.64 -27.43
CA ILE A 83 -1.53 -24.69 -26.11
C ILE A 83 -2.12 -23.62 -25.17
N LEU A 84 -2.38 -22.41 -25.68
CA LEU A 84 -2.96 -21.33 -24.89
C LEU A 84 -4.42 -21.61 -24.50
N ILE A 85 -5.22 -22.19 -25.40
CA ILE A 85 -6.60 -22.63 -25.12
C ILE A 85 -6.62 -23.71 -24.04
N ILE A 86 -5.76 -24.73 -24.15
CA ILE A 86 -5.67 -25.83 -23.18
C ILE A 86 -5.27 -25.28 -21.80
N LYS A 87 -4.27 -24.40 -21.74
CA LYS A 87 -3.86 -23.75 -20.49
C LYS A 87 -5.00 -22.95 -19.87
N LYS A 88 -5.76 -22.20 -20.68
CA LYS A 88 -6.93 -21.44 -20.22
C LYS A 88 -8.01 -22.35 -19.61
N GLN A 89 -8.29 -23.50 -20.23
CA GLN A 89 -9.25 -24.47 -19.70
C GLN A 89 -8.76 -25.10 -18.39
N GLN A 90 -7.49 -25.53 -18.33
CA GLN A 90 -6.88 -26.08 -17.12
C GLN A 90 -6.89 -25.08 -15.97
N PHE A 91 -6.66 -23.81 -16.28
CA PHE A 91 -6.70 -22.72 -15.32
C PHE A 91 -8.10 -22.53 -14.72
N ARG A 92 -9.12 -22.41 -15.57
CA ARG A 92 -10.52 -22.29 -15.14
C ARG A 92 -10.96 -23.47 -14.29
N ALA A 93 -10.58 -24.69 -14.68
CA ALA A 93 -10.83 -25.88 -13.87
C ALA A 93 -10.15 -25.79 -12.50
N THR A 94 -8.92 -25.27 -12.44
CA THR A 94 -8.16 -25.10 -11.19
C THR A 94 -8.79 -24.03 -10.30
N LEU A 95 -9.25 -22.91 -10.84
CA LEU A 95 -10.01 -21.90 -10.08
C LEU A 95 -11.32 -22.46 -9.53
N LYS A 96 -12.03 -23.28 -10.31
CA LYS A 96 -13.23 -23.98 -9.82
C LYS A 96 -12.88 -24.89 -8.65
N THR A 97 -11.75 -25.61 -8.72
CA THR A 97 -11.23 -26.41 -7.60
C THR A 97 -10.84 -25.54 -6.41
N CYS A 98 -10.29 -24.34 -6.61
CA CYS A 98 -10.05 -23.37 -5.53
C CYS A 98 -11.35 -22.98 -4.84
N LEU A 99 -12.40 -22.68 -5.60
CA LEU A 99 -13.71 -22.32 -5.07
C LEU A 99 -14.34 -23.48 -4.27
N GLU A 100 -14.22 -24.71 -4.77
CA GLU A 100 -14.65 -25.92 -4.06
C GLU A 100 -13.82 -26.15 -2.79
N ALA A 101 -12.50 -25.98 -2.86
CA ALA A 101 -11.61 -26.09 -1.70
C ALA A 101 -11.91 -25.03 -0.65
N ALA A 102 -12.21 -23.79 -1.05
CA ALA A 102 -12.63 -22.70 -0.18
C ALA A 102 -13.94 -23.03 0.57
N LYS A 103 -14.95 -23.56 -0.15
CA LYS A 103 -16.21 -24.03 0.46
C LYS A 103 -15.99 -25.14 1.51
N LEU A 104 -14.92 -25.92 1.37
CA LEU A 104 -14.57 -27.03 2.28
C LEU A 104 -13.60 -26.62 3.39
N MET A 105 -12.84 -25.52 3.24
CA MET A 105 -11.83 -25.05 4.21
C MET A 105 -12.40 -24.80 5.61
N SER A 106 -13.67 -24.39 5.71
CA SER A 106 -14.35 -24.17 6.99
C SER A 106 -14.79 -25.46 7.70
N LYS A 107 -14.90 -26.59 6.97
CA LYS A 107 -15.54 -27.82 7.46
C LYS A 107 -14.59 -28.98 7.70
N GLN A 108 -13.39 -29.01 7.10
CA GLN A 108 -12.58 -30.24 7.00
C GLN A 108 -11.07 -30.07 7.28
N LYS A 109 -10.64 -29.06 8.06
CA LYS A 109 -9.20 -28.80 8.32
C LYS A 109 -8.42 -29.99 8.93
N SER A 110 -9.09 -30.91 9.62
CA SER A 110 -8.47 -32.08 10.26
C SER A 110 -8.45 -33.35 9.40
N ASP A 111 -9.06 -33.34 8.20
CA ASP A 111 -9.07 -34.51 7.31
C ASP A 111 -7.74 -34.63 6.54
N LEU A 112 -7.08 -35.78 6.68
CA LEU A 112 -5.81 -36.09 6.01
C LEU A 112 -5.96 -36.10 4.47
N ASN A 113 -7.10 -36.56 3.95
CA ASN A 113 -7.38 -36.55 2.52
C ASN A 113 -7.55 -35.13 2.00
N TYR A 114 -8.18 -34.26 2.81
CA TYR A 114 -8.30 -32.84 2.51
C TYR A 114 -6.92 -32.19 2.41
N GLN A 115 -6.02 -32.43 3.37
CA GLN A 115 -4.66 -31.88 3.34
C GLN A 115 -3.87 -32.34 2.10
N LYS A 116 -3.96 -33.62 1.74
CA LYS A 116 -3.31 -34.16 0.54
C LYS A 116 -3.84 -33.48 -0.74
N ASN A 117 -5.16 -33.35 -0.87
CA ASN A 117 -5.80 -32.70 -2.02
C ASN A 117 -5.47 -31.20 -2.07
N TYR A 118 -5.41 -30.53 -0.92
CA TYR A 118 -5.02 -29.13 -0.81
C TYR A 118 -3.57 -28.93 -1.26
N MET A 119 -2.64 -29.79 -0.85
CA MET A 119 -1.24 -29.72 -1.30
C MET A 119 -1.09 -30.00 -2.80
N ALA A 120 -1.90 -30.90 -3.36
CA ALA A 120 -1.95 -31.13 -4.80
C ALA A 120 -2.46 -29.90 -5.56
N LEU A 121 -3.53 -29.26 -5.08
CA LEU A 121 -4.05 -28.00 -5.61
C LEU A 121 -2.97 -26.91 -5.57
N GLN A 122 -2.31 -26.73 -4.43
CA GLN A 122 -1.24 -25.76 -4.27
C GLN A 122 -0.10 -25.98 -5.28
N SER A 123 0.29 -27.23 -5.51
CA SER A 123 1.35 -27.58 -6.46
C SER A 123 0.93 -27.29 -7.91
N LYS A 124 -0.35 -27.50 -8.24
CA LYS A 124 -0.92 -27.16 -9.54
C LYS A 124 -1.01 -25.64 -9.76
N LEU A 125 -1.33 -24.87 -8.72
CA LEU A 125 -1.29 -23.40 -8.77
C LEU A 125 0.15 -22.91 -8.99
N ASP A 126 1.13 -23.50 -8.31
CA ASP A 126 2.54 -23.17 -8.50
C ASP A 126 3.00 -23.42 -9.94
N GLU A 127 2.54 -24.52 -10.56
CA GLU A 127 2.82 -24.84 -11.96
C GLU A 127 2.15 -23.88 -12.94
N LEU A 128 0.86 -23.58 -12.74
CA LEU A 128 0.05 -22.83 -13.70
C LEU A 128 0.22 -21.30 -13.60
N ILE A 129 0.35 -20.79 -12.37
CA ILE A 129 0.34 -19.34 -12.07
C ILE A 129 1.75 -18.83 -11.84
N PHE A 130 2.56 -19.55 -11.06
CA PHE A 130 3.80 -19.00 -10.49
C PHE A 130 5.08 -19.57 -11.11
N ALA A 131 4.93 -20.48 -12.08
CA ALA A 131 5.95 -21.22 -12.83
C ALA A 131 6.98 -21.97 -11.95
N GLN A 132 7.08 -23.29 -12.16
CA GLN A 132 8.18 -24.09 -11.67
C GLN A 132 9.48 -23.71 -12.44
N ASN A 133 10.61 -23.59 -11.73
CA ASN A 133 11.98 -23.40 -12.28
C ASN A 133 12.55 -21.98 -12.45
N ASN A 134 12.27 -21.04 -11.54
CA ASN A 134 12.95 -19.73 -11.45
C ASN A 134 12.83 -18.83 -12.70
N LYS A 135 12.02 -19.19 -13.69
CA LYS A 135 11.78 -18.33 -14.85
C LYS A 135 10.65 -17.35 -14.49
N PRO A 136 10.87 -16.04 -14.57
CA PRO A 136 9.79 -15.07 -14.40
C PRO A 136 8.70 -15.33 -15.45
N LEU A 137 7.46 -15.07 -15.08
CA LEU A 137 6.35 -15.11 -16.03
C LEU A 137 6.67 -14.16 -17.19
N GLY A 138 6.40 -14.62 -18.42
CA GLY A 138 6.39 -13.70 -19.55
C GLY A 138 5.20 -12.75 -19.44
N ILE A 139 5.32 -11.53 -19.97
CA ILE A 139 4.25 -10.50 -19.95
C ILE A 139 2.90 -11.07 -20.39
N GLN A 140 2.88 -11.92 -21.41
CA GLN A 140 1.64 -12.51 -21.91
C GLN A 140 0.99 -13.51 -20.94
N GLN A 141 1.79 -14.24 -20.17
CA GLN A 141 1.29 -15.12 -19.10
C GLN A 141 0.74 -14.31 -17.93
N GLU A 142 1.41 -13.20 -17.59
CA GLU A 142 0.91 -12.25 -16.59
C GLU A 142 -0.42 -11.65 -17.03
N LEU A 143 -0.54 -11.16 -18.26
CA LEU A 143 -1.80 -10.63 -18.81
C LEU A 143 -2.94 -11.66 -18.83
N GLU A 144 -2.66 -12.91 -19.17
CA GLU A 144 -3.68 -13.96 -19.12
C GLU A 144 -4.07 -14.32 -17.69
N LEU A 145 -3.11 -14.39 -16.76
CA LEU A 145 -3.39 -14.54 -15.33
C LEU A 145 -4.28 -13.40 -14.82
N ILE A 146 -3.96 -12.17 -15.19
CA ILE A 146 -4.72 -10.98 -14.81
C ILE A 146 -6.13 -11.08 -15.35
N LYS A 147 -6.32 -11.37 -16.64
CA LYS A 147 -7.67 -11.57 -17.22
C LYS A 147 -8.47 -12.62 -16.46
N LEU A 148 -7.84 -13.71 -16.03
CA LEU A 148 -8.53 -14.80 -15.35
C LEU A 148 -8.88 -14.43 -13.90
N VAL A 149 -7.97 -13.77 -13.19
CA VAL A 149 -8.24 -13.25 -11.84
C VAL A 149 -9.30 -12.13 -11.92
N THR A 150 -9.25 -11.29 -12.96
CA THR A 150 -10.28 -10.30 -13.29
C THR A 150 -11.64 -10.96 -13.51
N GLU A 151 -11.72 -12.01 -14.33
CA GLU A 151 -12.96 -12.77 -14.56
C GLU A 151 -13.51 -13.30 -13.23
N PHE A 152 -12.65 -13.89 -12.38
CA PHE A 152 -13.02 -14.36 -11.05
C PHE A 152 -13.56 -13.26 -10.13
N TYR A 153 -12.92 -12.10 -10.12
CA TYR A 153 -13.31 -10.94 -9.30
C TYR A 153 -14.53 -10.18 -9.85
N LYS A 154 -14.91 -10.42 -11.12
CA LYS A 154 -16.13 -9.89 -11.74
C LYS A 154 -17.35 -10.78 -11.53
N GLU A 155 -17.16 -12.08 -11.35
CA GLU A 155 -18.24 -12.99 -10.97
C GLU A 155 -18.74 -12.64 -9.55
N GLU A 156 -20.06 -12.74 -9.30
CA GLU A 156 -20.72 -12.48 -8.01
C GLU A 156 -20.35 -13.54 -6.94
N THR A 157 -19.05 -13.73 -6.71
CA THR A 157 -18.56 -14.62 -5.66
C THR A 157 -18.77 -13.93 -4.31
N PRO A 158 -19.42 -14.58 -3.33
CA PRO A 158 -19.56 -14.04 -1.98
C PRO A 158 -18.19 -13.65 -1.41
N ALA A 159 -18.10 -12.51 -0.72
CA ALA A 159 -16.84 -11.94 -0.24
C ALA A 159 -16.00 -12.93 0.60
N THR A 160 -16.65 -13.76 1.42
CA THR A 160 -15.97 -14.78 2.23
C THR A 160 -15.28 -15.85 1.38
N LEU A 161 -15.97 -16.37 0.37
CA LEU A 161 -15.40 -17.35 -0.57
C LEU A 161 -14.33 -16.72 -1.46
N ARG A 162 -14.51 -15.45 -1.82
CA ARG A 162 -13.54 -14.66 -2.59
C ARG A 162 -12.22 -14.54 -1.82
N TYR A 163 -12.27 -14.14 -0.56
CA TYR A 163 -11.10 -14.05 0.32
C TYR A 163 -10.42 -15.41 0.53
N ASP A 164 -11.18 -16.49 0.73
CA ASP A 164 -10.61 -17.84 0.89
C ASP A 164 -9.89 -18.31 -0.39
N CYS A 165 -10.41 -17.95 -1.56
CA CYS A 165 -9.75 -18.20 -2.84
C CYS A 165 -8.48 -17.34 -2.98
N PHE A 166 -8.56 -16.05 -2.66
CA PHE A 166 -7.41 -15.14 -2.63
C PHE A 166 -6.29 -15.70 -1.75
N TYR A 167 -6.62 -16.10 -0.52
CA TYR A 167 -5.68 -16.71 0.42
C TYR A 167 -5.06 -17.99 -0.18
N THR A 168 -5.89 -18.87 -0.74
CA THR A 168 -5.44 -20.13 -1.36
C THR A 168 -4.49 -19.88 -2.53
N ILE A 169 -4.76 -18.88 -3.36
CA ILE A 169 -3.97 -18.57 -4.55
C ILE A 169 -2.65 -17.89 -4.17
N PHE A 170 -2.68 -16.86 -3.32
CA PHE A 170 -1.51 -16.01 -3.10
C PHE A 170 -0.78 -16.28 -1.78
N LEU A 171 -1.49 -16.63 -0.71
CA LEU A 171 -0.95 -16.59 0.65
C LEU A 171 -0.61 -17.97 1.22
N ALA A 172 -1.34 -19.03 0.86
CA ALA A 172 -1.28 -20.37 1.46
C ALA A 172 0.08 -21.12 1.44
N ARG A 173 1.14 -20.54 0.87
CA ARG A 173 2.51 -21.09 0.82
C ARG A 173 3.48 -20.47 1.84
N GLU A 174 3.01 -19.79 2.88
CA GLU A 174 3.85 -19.17 3.94
C GLU A 174 4.96 -20.09 4.49
N ALA A 175 4.69 -21.40 4.63
CA ALA A 175 5.68 -22.39 5.09
C ALA A 175 6.86 -22.63 4.12
N ASN A 176 6.76 -22.18 2.86
CA ASN A 176 7.84 -22.20 1.88
C ASN A 176 8.17 -20.75 1.45
N PRO A 177 9.13 -20.09 2.12
CA PRO A 177 9.40 -18.66 1.91
C PRO A 177 9.70 -18.30 0.46
N ARG A 178 10.43 -19.15 -0.28
CA ARG A 178 10.79 -18.89 -1.68
C ARG A 178 9.58 -18.91 -2.61
N LEU A 179 8.60 -19.79 -2.37
CA LEU A 179 7.38 -19.84 -3.16
C LEU A 179 6.44 -18.71 -2.74
N HIS A 180 6.29 -18.48 -1.44
CA HIS A 180 5.48 -17.39 -0.91
C HIS A 180 5.92 -16.04 -1.47
N GLU A 181 7.23 -15.73 -1.44
CA GLU A 181 7.78 -14.49 -1.99
C GLU A 181 7.44 -14.31 -3.48
N ARG A 182 7.46 -15.39 -4.29
CA ARG A 182 7.06 -15.32 -5.70
C ARG A 182 5.58 -14.99 -5.84
N ARG A 183 4.74 -15.62 -5.04
CA ARG A 183 3.29 -15.36 -5.07
C ARG A 183 2.97 -13.92 -4.70
N ILE A 184 3.64 -13.38 -3.69
CA ILE A 184 3.53 -11.97 -3.30
C ILE A 184 4.00 -11.04 -4.43
N LYS A 185 5.14 -11.34 -5.08
CA LYS A 185 5.60 -10.55 -6.25
C LYS A 185 4.60 -10.54 -7.40
N THR A 186 3.99 -11.68 -7.70
CA THR A 186 2.93 -11.78 -8.71
C THR A 186 1.68 -11.01 -8.28
N LEU A 187 1.27 -11.12 -7.00
CA LEU A 187 0.15 -10.38 -6.43
C LEU A 187 0.34 -8.86 -6.54
N ILE A 188 1.53 -8.36 -6.23
CA ILE A 188 1.84 -6.92 -6.34
C ILE A 188 1.69 -6.41 -7.77
N ARG A 189 2.22 -7.16 -8.75
CA ARG A 189 2.06 -6.81 -10.18
C ARG A 189 0.61 -6.86 -10.62
N LEU A 190 -0.10 -7.90 -10.19
CA LEU A 190 -1.52 -8.07 -10.46
C LEU A 190 -2.34 -6.91 -9.90
N ALA A 191 -2.09 -6.46 -8.67
CA ALA A 191 -2.82 -5.34 -8.06
C ALA A 191 -2.66 -4.04 -8.87
N SER A 192 -1.44 -3.72 -9.30
CA SER A 192 -1.20 -2.56 -10.19
C SER A 192 -2.02 -2.64 -11.48
N ILE A 193 -2.02 -3.80 -12.15
CA ILE A 193 -2.75 -3.95 -13.41
C ILE A 193 -4.27 -4.04 -13.18
N SER A 194 -4.71 -4.64 -12.09
CA SER A 194 -6.12 -4.66 -11.67
C SER A 194 -6.68 -3.26 -11.49
N LEU A 195 -5.88 -2.34 -10.94
CA LEU A 195 -6.25 -0.94 -10.82
C LEU A 195 -6.54 -0.29 -12.19
N GLN A 196 -5.65 -0.50 -13.16
CA GLN A 196 -5.84 0.00 -14.54
C GLN A 196 -7.08 -0.57 -15.24
N LEU A 197 -7.51 -1.77 -14.85
CA LEU A 197 -8.68 -2.44 -15.39
C LEU A 197 -9.96 -2.20 -14.57
N GLY A 198 -9.90 -1.39 -13.51
CA GLY A 198 -11.04 -1.07 -12.65
C GLY A 198 -11.53 -2.24 -11.79
N ILE A 199 -10.63 -3.12 -11.35
CA ILE A 199 -10.95 -4.30 -10.55
C ILE A 199 -10.50 -4.05 -9.11
N TYR A 200 -11.41 -3.51 -8.32
CA TYR A 200 -11.08 -3.01 -6.98
C TYR A 200 -11.20 -4.07 -5.88
N SER A 201 -11.94 -5.15 -6.14
CA SER A 201 -12.24 -6.21 -5.17
C SER A 201 -11.00 -6.96 -4.66
N ILE A 202 -9.88 -6.93 -5.39
CA ILE A 202 -8.60 -7.47 -4.91
C ILE A 202 -8.01 -6.64 -3.76
N PHE A 203 -8.30 -5.33 -3.72
CA PHE A 203 -7.79 -4.41 -2.71
C PHE A 203 -8.49 -4.61 -1.36
N ASP A 204 -9.78 -4.98 -1.36
CA ASP A 204 -10.48 -5.42 -0.15
C ASP A 204 -9.82 -6.66 0.47
N ASP A 205 -9.48 -7.66 -0.38
CA ASP A 205 -8.90 -8.91 0.10
C ASP A 205 -7.46 -8.68 0.63
N LEU A 206 -6.71 -7.77 0.00
CA LEU A 206 -5.42 -7.27 0.46
C LEU A 206 -5.54 -6.56 1.81
N ALA A 207 -6.48 -5.63 1.95
CA ALA A 207 -6.72 -4.92 3.20
C ALA A 207 -7.13 -5.90 4.33
N THR A 208 -8.05 -6.83 4.05
CA THR A 208 -8.45 -7.89 4.98
C THR A 208 -7.25 -8.73 5.44
N PHE A 209 -6.31 -9.03 4.55
CA PHE A 209 -5.08 -9.73 4.90
C PHE A 209 -4.18 -8.88 5.79
N TRP A 210 -3.92 -7.63 5.41
CA TRP A 210 -3.05 -6.73 6.16
C TRP A 210 -3.61 -6.32 7.52
N LEU A 211 -4.92 -6.27 7.70
CA LEU A 211 -5.54 -6.10 9.01
C LEU A 211 -5.19 -7.25 9.98
N LYS A 212 -5.00 -8.47 9.45
CA LYS A 212 -4.55 -9.63 10.23
C LYS A 212 -3.02 -9.71 10.34
N SER A 213 -2.29 -8.95 9.54
CA SER A 213 -0.84 -9.00 9.41
C SER A 213 -0.28 -7.60 9.17
N SER A 214 -0.49 -6.70 10.12
CA SER A 214 -0.26 -5.25 9.99
C SER A 214 1.21 -4.85 9.79
N ASN A 215 2.14 -5.78 10.04
CA ASN A 215 3.59 -5.60 9.87
C ASN A 215 4.12 -6.34 8.63
N ASP A 216 3.26 -6.84 7.75
CA ASP A 216 3.68 -7.57 6.56
C ASP A 216 4.40 -6.66 5.55
N GLN A 217 5.57 -7.08 5.08
CA GLN A 217 6.40 -6.30 4.17
C GLN A 217 5.72 -6.07 2.80
N SER A 218 4.75 -6.91 2.41
CA SER A 218 3.99 -6.75 1.18
C SER A 218 3.18 -5.45 1.13
N ILE A 219 2.83 -4.87 2.29
CA ILE A 219 2.18 -3.56 2.37
C ILE A 219 3.06 -2.53 1.65
N GLN A 220 4.28 -2.32 2.16
CA GLN A 220 5.19 -1.33 1.58
C GLN A 220 5.54 -1.66 0.14
N LEU A 221 5.77 -2.93 -0.19
CA LEU A 221 6.12 -3.34 -1.56
C LEU A 221 5.00 -3.04 -2.57
N LEU A 222 3.73 -3.22 -2.20
CA LEU A 222 2.61 -2.86 -3.07
C LEU A 222 2.45 -1.34 -3.15
N ILE A 223 2.50 -0.64 -2.02
CA ILE A 223 2.36 0.82 -2.00
C ILE A 223 3.46 1.50 -2.82
N ASP A 224 4.72 1.10 -2.66
CA ASP A 224 5.86 1.58 -3.46
C ASP A 224 5.62 1.33 -4.96
N ARG A 225 5.11 0.15 -5.31
CA ARG A 225 4.78 -0.19 -6.69
C ARG A 225 3.70 0.73 -7.26
N LEU A 226 2.64 1.02 -6.50
CA LEU A 226 1.58 1.92 -6.94
C LEU A 226 2.08 3.36 -7.06
N ILE A 227 2.95 3.80 -6.15
CA ILE A 227 3.62 5.10 -6.27
C ILE A 227 4.43 5.18 -7.57
N ASP A 228 5.25 4.16 -7.83
CA ASP A 228 6.09 4.11 -9.03
C ASP A 228 5.27 4.07 -10.32
N ASP A 229 4.19 3.31 -10.33
CA ASP A 229 3.36 3.10 -11.52
C ASP A 229 2.36 4.25 -11.78
N PHE A 230 1.90 4.97 -10.74
CA PHE A 230 0.79 5.93 -10.87
C PHE A 230 1.09 7.36 -10.40
N LEU A 231 1.99 7.57 -9.42
CA LEU A 231 2.27 8.90 -8.87
C LEU A 231 3.55 9.54 -9.42
N LYS A 232 4.63 8.76 -9.57
CA LYS A 232 5.89 9.23 -10.13
C LYS A 232 5.88 9.53 -11.63
N PRO A 233 5.04 8.90 -12.48
CA PRO A 233 4.97 9.28 -13.88
C PRO A 233 4.64 10.77 -14.06
N PRO A 234 5.13 11.41 -15.13
CA PRO A 234 4.86 12.82 -15.40
C PRO A 234 3.36 13.18 -15.31
N PRO A 235 2.98 14.26 -14.60
CA PRO A 235 1.58 14.64 -14.38
C PRO A 235 0.75 14.78 -15.66
N VAL A 236 1.39 15.14 -16.78
CA VAL A 236 0.76 15.30 -18.10
C VAL A 236 0.03 14.03 -18.57
N TYR A 237 0.43 12.84 -18.10
CA TYR A 237 -0.24 11.60 -18.46
C TYR A 237 -1.53 11.35 -17.66
N GLY A 238 -1.76 12.07 -16.56
CA GLY A 238 -2.97 11.93 -15.73
C GLY A 238 -3.18 10.56 -15.11
N ILE A 239 -2.17 9.68 -15.10
CA ILE A 239 -2.30 8.27 -14.70
C ILE A 239 -2.71 8.12 -13.23
N PHE A 240 -2.33 9.07 -12.36
CA PHE A 240 -2.70 9.07 -10.94
C PHE A 240 -4.21 9.08 -10.69
N THR A 241 -5.02 9.56 -11.65
CA THR A 241 -6.50 9.57 -11.54
C THR A 241 -7.08 8.18 -11.40
N VAL A 242 -6.36 7.14 -11.87
CA VAL A 242 -6.74 5.73 -11.73
C VAL A 242 -6.77 5.28 -10.26
N LEU A 243 -6.09 5.99 -9.35
CA LEU A 243 -6.17 5.73 -7.90
C LEU A 243 -7.44 6.28 -7.27
N GLN A 244 -8.05 7.34 -7.82
CA GLN A 244 -9.17 8.04 -7.18
C GLN A 244 -10.34 7.12 -6.78
N PRO A 245 -10.78 6.16 -7.62
CA PRO A 245 -11.91 5.30 -7.28
C PRO A 245 -11.67 4.32 -6.13
N LEU A 246 -10.42 4.13 -5.67
CA LEU A 246 -10.12 3.24 -4.53
C LEU A 246 -10.86 3.66 -3.27
N ARG A 247 -11.15 4.95 -3.12
CA ARG A 247 -11.91 5.50 -1.99
C ARG A 247 -13.26 4.79 -1.81
N GLU A 248 -14.09 4.88 -2.83
CA GLU A 248 -15.45 4.35 -2.86
C GLU A 248 -15.49 2.83 -2.95
N ARG A 249 -14.42 2.22 -3.47
CA ARG A 249 -14.40 0.82 -3.88
C ARG A 249 -13.59 -0.09 -2.97
N ALA A 250 -12.70 0.48 -2.16
CA ALA A 250 -11.78 -0.22 -1.27
C ALA A 250 -11.27 0.74 -0.17
N LEU A 251 -12.17 1.24 0.69
CA LEU A 251 -11.88 2.22 1.75
C LEU A 251 -10.74 1.78 2.67
N GLU A 252 -10.77 0.53 3.13
CA GLU A 252 -9.76 -0.01 4.04
C GLU A 252 -8.36 0.04 3.41
N PHE A 253 -8.25 -0.35 2.14
CA PHE A 253 -7.01 -0.25 1.37
C PHE A 253 -6.56 1.20 1.21
N SER A 254 -7.49 2.12 0.96
CA SER A 254 -7.20 3.55 0.87
C SER A 254 -6.58 4.08 2.16
N CYS A 255 -7.03 3.59 3.33
CA CYS A 255 -6.42 3.94 4.62
C CYS A 255 -4.99 3.38 4.77
N PHE A 256 -4.72 2.16 4.28
CA PHE A 256 -3.34 1.66 4.17
C PHE A 256 -2.51 2.54 3.23
N PHE A 257 -3.04 2.91 2.06
CA PHE A 257 -2.35 3.76 1.11
C PHE A 257 -2.02 5.14 1.71
N MET A 258 -2.95 5.76 2.43
CA MET A 258 -2.70 7.01 3.16
C MET A 258 -1.59 6.85 4.20
N THR A 259 -1.61 5.75 4.94
CA THR A 259 -0.66 5.53 6.04
C THR A 259 0.76 5.24 5.56
N TYR A 260 0.91 4.50 4.46
CA TYR A 260 2.20 4.01 3.98
C TYR A 260 2.72 4.74 2.74
N GLY A 261 1.84 5.40 1.98
CA GLY A 261 2.16 6.02 0.70
C GLY A 261 2.68 7.45 0.80
N ILE A 262 2.32 8.15 1.88
CA ILE A 262 2.77 9.52 2.12
C ILE A 262 4.15 9.49 2.77
N ASN A 263 5.16 9.95 2.03
CA ASN A 263 6.53 10.10 2.51
C ASN A 263 7.23 11.29 1.81
N ASP A 264 8.40 11.69 2.32
CA ASP A 264 9.15 12.86 1.85
C ASP A 264 9.51 12.85 0.35
N ASN A 265 9.57 11.66 -0.29
CA ASN A 265 9.92 11.54 -1.70
C ASN A 265 8.72 11.60 -2.65
N VAL A 266 7.50 11.57 -2.11
CA VAL A 266 6.27 11.31 -2.88
C VAL A 266 5.20 12.37 -2.61
N TYR A 267 5.22 13.02 -1.43
CA TYR A 267 4.26 14.08 -1.12
C TYR A 267 4.40 15.25 -2.11
N GLY A 268 3.28 15.63 -2.73
CA GLY A 268 3.23 16.55 -3.87
C GLY A 268 1.84 16.69 -4.45
N PRO A 269 1.63 17.51 -5.50
CA PRO A 269 0.29 17.87 -5.97
C PRO A 269 -0.61 16.67 -6.32
N GLN A 270 -0.07 15.61 -6.92
CA GLN A 270 -0.85 14.45 -7.35
C GLN A 270 -1.41 13.65 -6.16
N ILE A 271 -0.56 13.31 -5.18
CA ILE A 271 -1.01 12.57 -3.99
C ILE A 271 -1.94 13.45 -3.16
N ILE A 272 -1.70 14.75 -3.07
CA ILE A 272 -2.57 15.66 -2.31
C ILE A 272 -3.94 15.82 -2.96
N ASN A 273 -4.03 15.83 -4.29
CA ASN A 273 -5.33 15.81 -4.97
C ASN A 273 -6.11 14.54 -4.62
N ILE A 274 -5.45 13.37 -4.66
CA ILE A 274 -6.08 12.08 -4.28
C ILE A 274 -6.51 12.09 -2.82
N ILE A 275 -5.61 12.44 -1.90
CA ILE A 275 -5.87 12.41 -0.45
C ILE A 275 -6.89 13.47 -0.06
N GLY A 276 -6.83 14.66 -0.64
CA GLY A 276 -7.83 15.71 -0.44
C GLY A 276 -9.21 15.26 -0.87
N LEU A 277 -9.33 14.64 -2.04
CA LEU A 277 -10.60 14.05 -2.50
C LEU A 277 -11.09 12.95 -1.55
N TRP A 278 -10.19 12.09 -1.10
CA TRP A 278 -10.54 10.98 -0.21
C TRP A 278 -11.06 11.46 1.14
N LEU A 279 -10.33 12.39 1.76
CA LEU A 279 -10.67 12.90 3.07
C LEU A 279 -11.83 13.90 3.05
N THR A 280 -12.05 14.64 1.97
CA THR A 280 -13.17 15.62 1.93
C THR A 280 -14.52 14.91 1.91
N GLU A 281 -14.62 13.78 1.22
CA GLU A 281 -15.89 13.08 1.01
C GLU A 281 -16.14 11.98 2.05
N ASP A 282 -15.10 11.26 2.48
CA ASP A 282 -15.24 10.08 3.34
C ASP A 282 -14.56 10.26 4.71
N LEU A 283 -14.40 11.50 5.20
CA LEU A 283 -13.69 11.79 6.46
C LEU A 283 -14.18 10.93 7.62
N VAL A 284 -15.50 10.83 7.79
CA VAL A 284 -16.12 10.12 8.92
C VAL A 284 -15.76 8.64 8.88
N ASP A 285 -15.89 8.00 7.72
CA ASP A 285 -15.60 6.58 7.55
C ASP A 285 -14.11 6.28 7.72
N VAL A 286 -13.23 7.18 7.25
CA VAL A 286 -11.77 7.09 7.46
C VAL A 286 -11.43 7.19 8.96
N LEU A 287 -12.05 8.12 9.68
CA LEU A 287 -11.82 8.27 11.12
C LEU A 287 -12.38 7.10 11.92
N GLU A 288 -13.54 6.56 11.53
CA GLU A 288 -14.11 5.35 12.13
C GLU A 288 -13.16 4.16 11.93
N PHE A 289 -12.64 3.98 10.72
CA PHE A 289 -11.66 2.94 10.44
C PHE A 289 -10.38 3.09 11.29
N PHE A 290 -9.82 4.28 11.40
CA PHE A 290 -8.65 4.50 12.25
C PHE A 290 -8.95 4.28 13.74
N ASN A 291 -10.15 4.61 14.20
CA ASN A 291 -10.61 4.31 15.56
C ASN A 291 -10.69 2.81 15.84
N GLU A 292 -11.03 1.99 14.85
CA GLU A 292 -11.03 0.54 14.97
C GLU A 292 -9.62 -0.06 14.86
N HIS A 293 -8.67 0.64 14.22
CA HIS A 293 -7.34 0.15 13.89
C HIS A 293 -6.20 1.03 14.43
N GLN A 294 -6.07 1.05 15.76
CA GLN A 294 -5.18 1.94 16.52
C GLN A 294 -3.69 1.91 16.13
N GLU A 295 -3.15 0.74 15.75
CA GLU A 295 -1.75 0.62 15.28
C GLU A 295 -1.54 1.40 13.97
N LEU A 296 -2.50 1.29 13.04
CA LEU A 296 -2.45 1.98 11.76
C LEU A 296 -2.68 3.49 11.96
N ALA A 297 -3.64 3.84 12.81
CA ALA A 297 -3.95 5.22 13.17
C ALA A 297 -2.75 5.94 13.79
N LYS A 298 -2.05 5.29 14.72
CA LYS A 298 -0.79 5.78 15.30
C LYS A 298 0.24 6.05 14.21
N ARG A 299 0.45 5.09 13.31
CA ARG A 299 1.42 5.23 12.23
C ARG A 299 1.07 6.39 11.29
N PHE A 300 -0.20 6.52 10.91
CA PHE A 300 -0.69 7.63 10.11
C PHE A 300 -0.41 8.97 10.79
N GLY A 301 -0.73 9.08 12.08
CA GLY A 301 -0.49 10.27 12.90
C GLY A 301 0.98 10.65 13.07
N GLU A 302 1.87 9.66 13.17
CA GLU A 302 3.31 9.87 13.38
C GLU A 302 4.07 10.13 12.07
N GLN A 303 3.62 9.58 10.93
CA GLN A 303 4.39 9.60 9.68
C GLN A 303 3.72 10.43 8.58
N ALA A 304 2.43 10.21 8.33
CA ALA A 304 1.73 10.77 7.17
C ALA A 304 1.10 12.14 7.45
N LEU A 305 0.30 12.23 8.52
CA LEU A 305 -0.40 13.47 8.91
C LEU A 305 0.56 14.67 9.09
N PRO A 306 1.76 14.52 9.69
CA PRO A 306 2.71 15.62 9.82
C PRO A 306 3.15 16.21 8.48
N LEU A 307 3.30 15.37 7.45
CA LEU A 307 3.67 15.77 6.09
C LEU A 307 2.50 16.45 5.36
N LEU A 308 1.28 15.95 5.57
CA LEU A 308 0.07 16.57 5.02
C LEU A 308 -0.15 17.99 5.57
N ILE A 309 0.00 18.17 6.89
CA ILE A 309 -0.08 19.50 7.53
C ILE A 309 1.00 20.44 7.02
N ARG A 310 2.24 19.94 6.87
CA ARG A 310 3.32 20.74 6.29
C ARG A 310 2.96 21.20 4.88
N TRP A 311 2.45 20.30 4.05
CA TRP A 311 2.06 20.65 2.67
C TRP A 311 0.94 21.69 2.66
N ASP A 312 -0.09 21.54 3.50
CA ASP A 312 -1.22 22.46 3.64
C ASP A 312 -0.77 23.90 3.93
N VAL A 313 0.24 24.05 4.79
CA VAL A 313 0.82 25.34 5.20
C VAL A 313 1.79 25.89 4.15
N GLU A 314 2.65 25.07 3.55
CA GLU A 314 3.70 25.55 2.66
C GLU A 314 3.19 25.98 1.27
N HIS A 315 1.97 25.64 0.88
CA HIS A 315 1.45 25.92 -0.47
C HIS A 315 0.56 27.17 -0.51
N ASP A 316 1.08 28.21 -1.16
CA ASP A 316 0.49 29.55 -1.26
C ASP A 316 -0.64 29.70 -2.30
N LYS A 317 -0.76 28.75 -3.24
CA LYS A 317 -1.75 28.90 -4.32
C LYS A 317 -3.16 28.67 -3.78
N ALA A 318 -3.83 29.73 -3.37
CA ALA A 318 -5.26 29.69 -3.09
C ALA A 318 -6.00 29.21 -4.35
N ASN A 319 -6.49 27.98 -4.28
CA ASN A 319 -7.37 27.39 -5.27
C ASN A 319 -8.33 26.44 -4.53
N GLU A 320 -9.45 26.13 -5.19
CA GLU A 320 -10.53 25.35 -4.59
C GLU A 320 -10.09 23.95 -4.13
N GLU A 321 -9.13 23.32 -4.82
CA GLU A 321 -8.61 22.00 -4.46
C GLU A 321 -7.80 22.05 -3.16
N ILE A 322 -6.96 23.08 -3.01
CA ILE A 322 -6.10 23.27 -1.84
C ILE A 322 -6.97 23.71 -0.65
N ASP A 323 -7.99 24.53 -0.86
CA ASP A 323 -8.92 24.90 0.21
C ASP A 323 -9.76 23.69 0.67
N ARG A 324 -10.19 22.82 -0.26
CA ARG A 324 -10.81 21.53 0.08
C ARG A 324 -9.87 20.65 0.90
N PHE A 325 -8.60 20.57 0.49
CA PHE A 325 -7.58 19.83 1.23
C PHE A 325 -7.38 20.41 2.65
N HIS A 326 -7.31 21.74 2.79
CA HIS A 326 -7.23 22.41 4.08
C HIS A 326 -8.41 22.05 4.99
N CYS A 327 -9.63 22.09 4.47
CA CYS A 327 -10.84 21.65 5.19
C CYS A 327 -10.76 20.17 5.63
N ALA A 328 -10.22 19.30 4.79
CA ALA A 328 -10.01 17.90 5.14
C ALA A 328 -8.98 17.72 6.29
N ILE A 329 -7.84 18.42 6.23
CA ILE A 329 -6.80 18.34 7.27
C ILE A 329 -7.30 18.91 8.61
N THR A 330 -7.94 20.07 8.59
CA THR A 330 -8.57 20.64 9.78
C THR A 330 -9.67 19.72 10.32
N GLY A 331 -10.46 19.11 9.44
CA GLY A 331 -11.45 18.09 9.79
C GLY A 331 -10.85 16.92 10.54
N ILE A 332 -9.72 16.36 10.07
CA ILE A 332 -8.97 15.32 10.80
C ILE A 332 -8.58 15.81 12.19
N ILE A 333 -7.94 16.98 12.30
CA ILE A 333 -7.43 17.49 13.59
C ILE A 333 -8.57 17.70 14.60
N VAL A 334 -9.72 18.20 14.13
CA VAL A 334 -10.89 18.53 14.97
C VAL A 334 -11.65 17.27 15.38
N GLN A 335 -11.79 16.30 14.48
CA GLN A 335 -12.65 15.12 14.70
C GLN A 335 -11.87 13.88 15.16
N TRP A 336 -10.55 13.96 15.29
CA TRP A 336 -9.74 12.86 15.81
C TRP A 336 -10.17 12.51 17.24
N ASP A 337 -10.76 11.34 17.43
CA ASP A 337 -11.21 10.86 18.74
C ASP A 337 -10.01 10.71 19.68
N HIS A 338 -10.11 11.22 20.91
CA HIS A 338 -9.04 11.21 21.91
C HIS A 338 -8.75 9.81 22.50
N LYS A 339 -9.31 8.75 21.91
CA LYS A 339 -9.02 7.38 22.31
C LYS A 339 -7.53 7.09 22.07
N PRO A 340 -6.84 6.47 23.04
CA PRO A 340 -5.42 6.19 22.90
C PRO A 340 -5.13 5.29 21.68
N PRO A 341 -4.01 5.55 20.95
CA PRO A 341 -2.95 6.48 21.30
C PRO A 341 -3.21 7.92 20.83
N THR A 342 -2.98 8.88 21.71
CA THR A 342 -3.09 10.30 21.41
C THR A 342 -2.01 10.70 20.40
N ILE A 343 -2.42 11.13 19.20
CA ILE A 343 -1.49 11.66 18.19
C ILE A 343 -0.94 12.99 18.68
N THR A 344 0.37 13.16 18.59
CA THR A 344 1.04 14.42 18.88
C THR A 344 1.67 14.99 17.61
N LEU A 345 1.27 16.20 17.22
CA LEU A 345 1.67 16.84 15.97
C LEU A 345 2.97 17.64 16.13
N ASN A 346 4.09 16.92 16.27
CA ASN A 346 5.41 17.53 16.40
C ASN A 346 5.82 18.42 15.22
N SER A 347 5.32 18.16 14.00
CA SER A 347 5.62 18.97 12.82
C SER A 347 5.17 20.43 12.97
N LEU A 348 4.14 20.71 13.77
CA LEU A 348 3.71 22.07 14.05
C LEU A 348 4.83 22.87 14.74
N LEU A 349 5.65 22.24 15.60
CA LEU A 349 6.78 22.91 16.24
C LEU A 349 7.88 23.27 15.24
N ASP A 350 8.11 22.42 14.24
CA ASP A 350 9.08 22.72 13.20
C ASP A 350 8.58 23.83 12.28
N LEU A 351 7.27 23.86 11.98
CA LEU A 351 6.64 24.96 11.24
C LEU A 351 6.72 26.29 12.02
N ILE A 352 6.57 26.30 13.35
CA ILE A 352 6.76 27.52 14.17
C ILE A 352 8.14 28.15 13.91
N LYS A 353 9.20 27.33 13.78
CA LYS A 353 10.58 27.83 13.59
C LYS A 353 10.75 28.54 12.25
N THR A 354 10.00 28.15 11.22
CA THR A 354 10.07 28.73 9.87
C THR A 354 8.93 29.69 9.58
N ALA A 355 7.99 29.86 10.51
CA ALA A 355 6.75 30.60 10.32
C ALA A 355 6.94 32.08 9.96
N ASP A 356 8.07 32.69 10.36
CA ASP A 356 8.43 34.07 10.00
C ASP A 356 8.64 34.27 8.49
N GLN A 357 8.85 33.18 7.74
CA GLN A 357 9.05 33.19 6.28
C GLN A 357 7.74 32.95 5.51
N LEU A 358 6.66 32.62 6.20
CA LEU A 358 5.35 32.38 5.59
C LEU A 358 4.69 33.70 5.22
N ASN A 359 3.95 33.69 4.12
CA ASN A 359 3.07 34.81 3.78
C ASN A 359 1.78 34.78 4.62
N GLU A 360 0.94 35.81 4.50
CA GLU A 360 -0.26 35.95 5.32
C GLU A 360 -1.30 34.82 5.14
N HIS A 361 -1.44 34.26 3.94
CA HIS A 361 -2.35 33.14 3.68
C HIS A 361 -1.85 31.85 4.34
N GLN A 362 -0.57 31.54 4.18
CA GLN A 362 0.09 30.40 4.80
C GLN A 362 0.08 30.51 6.33
N LYS A 363 0.31 31.72 6.86
CA LYS A 363 0.16 32.00 8.29
C LYS A 363 -1.26 31.72 8.77
N SER A 364 -2.29 32.16 8.04
CA SER A 364 -3.68 31.88 8.41
C SER A 364 -3.93 30.38 8.57
N ARG A 365 -3.58 29.57 7.56
CA ARG A 365 -3.75 28.10 7.64
C ARG A 365 -2.94 27.47 8.76
N PHE A 366 -1.72 27.95 8.94
CA PHE A 366 -0.87 27.51 10.05
C PHE A 366 -1.55 27.80 11.40
N MET A 367 -2.13 28.99 11.57
CA MET A 367 -2.87 29.37 12.78
C MET A 367 -4.10 28.49 13.01
N ASP A 368 -4.86 28.19 11.96
CA ASP A 368 -6.04 27.33 12.06
C ASP A 368 -5.65 25.92 12.52
N ASN A 369 -4.61 25.34 11.92
CA ASN A 369 -4.10 24.02 12.30
C ASN A 369 -3.56 24.02 13.74
N VAL A 370 -2.84 25.06 14.18
CA VAL A 370 -2.33 25.17 15.56
C VAL A 370 -3.47 25.32 16.56
N SER A 371 -4.42 26.23 16.31
CA SER A 371 -5.56 26.45 17.20
C SER A 371 -6.37 25.17 17.39
N ASN A 372 -6.69 24.48 16.29
CA ASN A 372 -7.43 23.22 16.35
C ASN A 372 -6.64 22.15 17.11
N ALA A 373 -5.33 22.02 16.86
CA ALA A 373 -4.50 21.04 17.54
C ALA A 373 -4.38 21.29 19.06
N ILE A 374 -4.37 22.56 19.51
CA ILE A 374 -4.35 22.86 20.95
C ILE A 374 -5.68 22.42 21.59
N ASN A 375 -6.80 22.81 20.96
CA ASN A 375 -8.15 22.50 21.43
C ASN A 375 -8.41 20.99 21.50
N THR A 376 -7.91 20.22 20.52
CA THR A 376 -8.02 18.75 20.51
C THR A 376 -6.89 18.05 21.26
N GLY A 377 -5.95 18.80 21.84
CA GLY A 377 -4.82 18.26 22.59
C GLY A 377 -3.81 17.45 21.79
N MET A 378 -3.85 17.54 20.47
CA MET A 378 -2.82 17.02 19.57
C MET A 378 -1.57 17.91 19.54
N PHE A 379 -1.67 19.16 20.00
CA PHE A 379 -0.54 20.07 20.07
C PHE A 379 0.48 19.63 21.14
N PRO A 380 1.79 19.57 20.81
CA PRO A 380 2.85 19.14 21.72
C PRO A 380 3.20 20.21 22.76
N THR A 381 2.24 20.58 23.63
CA THR A 381 2.34 21.67 24.62
C THR A 381 3.62 21.62 25.46
N GLN A 382 3.94 20.48 26.07
CA GLN A 382 5.13 20.41 26.94
C GLN A 382 6.41 20.68 26.15
N LYS A 383 6.54 20.04 24.99
CA LYS A 383 7.72 20.22 24.12
C LYS A 383 7.79 21.63 23.54
N PHE A 384 6.64 22.27 23.26
CA PHE A 384 6.58 23.68 22.90
C PHE A 384 7.18 24.55 24.02
N LEU A 385 6.71 24.37 25.25
CA LEU A 385 7.22 25.10 26.41
C LEU A 385 8.73 24.87 26.54
N ASP A 386 9.19 23.62 26.51
CA ASP A 386 10.62 23.30 26.63
C ASP A 386 11.48 23.95 25.52
N THR A 387 10.94 24.04 24.30
CA THR A 387 11.66 24.55 23.12
C THR A 387 11.72 26.08 23.09
N PHE A 388 10.62 26.76 23.43
CA PHE A 388 10.46 28.20 23.18
C PHE A 388 10.45 29.08 24.44
N THR A 389 10.53 28.49 25.64
CA THR A 389 10.76 29.29 26.87
C THR A 389 12.19 29.82 27.02
N ASN A 390 13.16 29.28 26.26
CA ASN A 390 14.60 29.56 26.43
C ASN A 390 15.33 30.06 25.17
N CYS A 391 14.63 30.37 24.07
CA CYS A 391 15.24 30.76 22.78
C CYS A 391 14.81 32.16 22.32
N ASP A 392 15.53 32.72 21.32
CA ASP A 392 15.04 33.83 20.49
C ASP A 392 13.79 33.38 19.74
N SER A 393 12.63 33.55 20.39
CA SER A 393 11.33 33.13 19.87
C SER A 393 11.07 33.74 18.49
N PRO A 394 10.60 32.92 17.52
CA PRO A 394 10.14 33.41 16.22
C PRO A 394 9.22 34.63 16.37
N ARG A 395 9.32 35.59 15.44
CA ARG A 395 8.51 36.82 15.48
C ARG A 395 7.03 36.50 15.51
N ILE A 396 6.60 35.43 14.84
CA ILE A 396 5.20 35.00 14.85
C ILE A 396 4.66 34.76 16.27
N LEU A 397 5.49 34.27 17.22
CA LEU A 397 5.05 34.04 18.61
C LEU A 397 4.75 35.34 19.36
N ARG A 398 5.29 36.47 18.88
CA ARG A 398 5.06 37.82 19.41
C ARG A 398 3.91 38.53 18.72
N GLU A 399 3.36 37.96 17.65
CA GLU A 399 2.18 38.53 17.00
C GLU A 399 0.97 38.37 17.93
N LYS A 400 0.25 39.47 18.16
CA LYS A 400 -0.87 39.53 19.11
C LYS A 400 -1.94 38.47 18.85
N THR A 401 -2.16 38.13 17.58
CA THR A 401 -3.10 37.08 17.17
C THR A 401 -2.63 35.69 17.62
N PHE A 402 -1.34 35.41 17.46
CA PHE A 402 -0.72 34.15 17.88
C PHE A 402 -0.76 33.99 19.39
N SER A 403 -0.33 35.03 20.13
CA SER A 403 -0.33 35.02 21.59
C SER A 403 -1.74 34.81 22.14
N ARG A 404 -2.76 35.47 21.56
CA ARG A 404 -4.17 35.29 21.95
C ARG A 404 -4.72 33.89 21.70
N ILE A 405 -4.34 33.26 20.60
CA ILE A 405 -4.78 31.89 20.30
C ILE A 405 -4.20 30.91 21.34
N PHE A 406 -2.93 31.07 21.71
CA PHE A 406 -2.33 30.28 22.78
C PHE A 406 -2.96 30.59 24.14
N GLU A 407 -3.09 31.86 24.50
CA GLU A 407 -3.74 32.27 25.76
C GLU A 407 -5.14 31.66 25.87
N LYS A 408 -5.99 31.87 24.86
CA LYS A 408 -7.37 31.35 24.85
C LYS A 408 -7.42 29.82 24.88
N ALA A 409 -6.64 29.15 24.04
CA ALA A 409 -6.70 27.69 23.93
C ALA A 409 -6.09 26.99 25.18
N PHE A 410 -5.14 27.64 25.86
CA PHE A 410 -4.64 27.16 27.15
C PHE A 410 -5.59 27.49 28.30
N GLU A 411 -6.22 28.66 28.31
CA GLU A 411 -7.29 29.02 29.26
C GLU A 411 -8.45 28.02 29.16
N GLU A 412 -8.94 27.72 27.94
CA GLU A 412 -10.05 26.78 27.74
C GLU A 412 -9.72 25.33 28.16
N LYS A 413 -8.44 24.96 28.18
CA LYS A 413 -7.99 23.60 28.47
C LYS A 413 -7.51 23.39 29.91
N TYR A 414 -6.92 24.41 30.52
CA TYR A 414 -6.25 24.33 31.82
C TYR A 414 -6.77 25.33 32.87
N GLY A 415 -7.58 26.32 32.46
CA GLY A 415 -8.32 27.21 33.35
C GLY A 415 -9.65 26.60 33.75
#